data_AF-A0A3D6BXI1-F1
#
_entry.id   AF-A0A3D6BXI1-F1
#
_cell.length_a   1.000
_cell.length_b   1.000
_cell.length_c   1.000
_cell.angle_alpha   90.00
_cell.angle_beta   90.00
_cell.angle_gamma   90.00
#
_symmetry.space_group_name_H-M   'P 1'
#
loop_
_entity.id
_entity.type
_entity.pdbx_description
1 polymer ?
#
loop_
_entity_poly.entity_id
_entity_poly.type
_entity_poly.pdbx_seq_one_letter_code
_entity_poly.pdbx_strand_id
1 'polypeptide(L)'
;MECKGCAKDFSESQLKKVGKWGFCPPCFDKLLDGSSAGNAEDDRGISSGETLVDHLAAPESDEDSPPLVIQEEQARCTVCNAVLGEQGGHDMGILTVCGNCYQELISRPEPVKISEEAPDEADTADAEPDIPWQDPMETVPCTGCRRTIKKVAAKQFQDVPYCPDCFYKNNYHLVEDDIASEATAADEATAADNAGDDQNI
;
A
#
# COMPACT_ATOMS: atom_id res chain seq x y z
N MET A 1 20.04 6.56 -18.87
CA MET A 1 19.35 6.50 -17.56
C MET A 1 18.50 5.26 -17.63
N GLU A 2 18.64 4.37 -16.66
CA GLU A 2 18.00 3.05 -16.72
C GLU A 2 16.59 3.10 -16.11
N CYS A 3 15.62 2.46 -16.78
CA CYS A 3 14.28 2.28 -16.25
C CYS A 3 14.32 1.34 -15.03
N LYS A 4 13.78 1.75 -13.88
CA LYS A 4 13.81 0.93 -12.67
C LYS A 4 12.97 -0.34 -12.75
N GLY A 5 11.94 -0.37 -13.61
CA GLY A 5 11.06 -1.53 -13.78
C GLY A 5 11.59 -2.61 -14.73
N CYS A 6 12.40 -2.25 -15.74
CA CYS A 6 12.88 -3.20 -16.75
C CYS A 6 14.38 -3.15 -17.05
N ALA A 7 15.14 -2.30 -16.34
CA ALA A 7 16.58 -2.12 -16.46
C ALA A 7 17.10 -1.79 -17.88
N LYS A 8 16.23 -1.31 -18.78
CA LYS A 8 16.64 -0.84 -20.12
C LYS A 8 17.04 0.63 -20.07
N ASP A 9 18.04 1.00 -20.87
CA ASP A 9 18.46 2.39 -21.05
C ASP A 9 17.48 3.17 -21.92
N PHE A 10 17.09 4.35 -21.43
CA PHE A 10 16.29 5.32 -22.15
C PHE A 10 16.92 6.71 -22.09
N SER A 11 16.54 7.55 -23.05
CA SER A 11 16.80 8.99 -22.98
C SER A 11 15.95 9.63 -21.89
N GLU A 12 16.47 10.68 -21.24
CA GLU A 12 15.79 11.32 -20.10
C GLU A 12 14.42 11.90 -20.47
N SER A 13 14.21 12.29 -21.73
CA SER A 13 12.93 12.80 -22.24
C SER A 13 11.82 11.76 -22.34
N GLN A 14 12.14 10.46 -22.25
CA GLN A 14 11.18 9.36 -22.39
C GLN A 14 10.80 8.69 -21.06
N LEU A 15 11.44 9.07 -19.95
CA LEU A 15 11.21 8.48 -18.64
C LEU A 15 10.25 9.34 -17.80
N LYS A 16 9.20 8.71 -17.26
CA LYS A 16 8.34 9.30 -16.22
C LYS A 16 9.01 9.10 -14.86
N LYS A 17 9.08 10.16 -14.04
CA LYS A 17 9.74 10.12 -12.72
C LYS A 17 8.71 9.91 -11.61
N VAL A 18 8.95 8.96 -10.70
CA VAL A 18 8.22 8.78 -9.44
C VAL A 18 9.22 9.00 -8.30
N GLY A 19 9.14 10.17 -7.66
CA GLY A 19 10.16 10.61 -6.71
C GLY A 19 11.54 10.72 -7.37
N LYS A 20 12.46 9.83 -7.00
CA LYS A 20 13.86 9.82 -7.46
C LYS A 20 14.10 8.84 -8.62
N TRP A 21 13.12 8.01 -8.97
CA TRP A 21 13.29 6.89 -9.89
C TRP A 21 12.63 7.16 -11.24
N GLY A 22 13.30 6.78 -12.32
CA GLY A 22 12.78 6.88 -13.69
C GLY A 22 12.18 5.56 -14.17
N PHE A 23 10.98 5.63 -14.75
CA PHE A 23 10.26 4.50 -15.31
C PHE A 23 9.93 4.79 -16.78
N CYS A 24 10.07 3.78 -17.64
CA CYS A 24 9.52 3.88 -18.99
C CYS A 24 7.99 3.85 -18.91
N PRO A 25 7.28 4.44 -19.88
CA PRO A 25 5.81 4.51 -19.87
C PRO A 25 5.10 3.20 -19.51
N PRO A 26 5.43 2.03 -20.12
CA PRO A 26 4.72 0.79 -19.80
C PRO A 26 5.00 0.27 -18.38
N CYS A 27 6.20 0.52 -17.82
CA CYS A 27 6.49 0.15 -16.43
C CYS A 27 5.82 1.09 -15.44
N PHE A 28 5.65 2.36 -15.81
CA PHE A 28 4.94 3.34 -14.99
C PHE A 28 3.44 3.02 -14.91
N ASP A 29 2.82 2.67 -16.03
CA ASP A 29 1.39 2.34 -16.04
C ASP A 29 1.12 1.07 -15.20
N LYS A 30 1.95 0.03 -15.33
CA LYS A 30 1.89 -1.17 -14.45
C LYS A 30 2.06 -0.88 -12.95
N LEU A 31 2.85 0.14 -12.61
CA LEU A 31 3.06 0.57 -11.23
C LEU A 31 1.80 1.24 -10.67
N LEU A 32 1.09 2.03 -11.48
CA LEU A 32 -0.15 2.69 -11.09
C LEU A 32 -1.32 1.71 -11.00
N ASP A 33 -1.36 0.70 -11.84
CA ASP A 33 -2.38 -0.36 -11.81
C ASP A 33 -2.26 -1.30 -10.59
N GLY A 34 -1.31 -1.06 -9.67
CA GLY A 34 -1.15 -1.81 -8.43
C GLY A 34 -0.79 -3.29 -8.62
N SER A 35 -0.52 -3.72 -9.85
CA SER A 35 -0.34 -5.12 -10.23
C SER A 35 1.12 -5.58 -10.21
N SER A 36 2.06 -4.73 -9.76
CA SER A 36 3.50 -5.02 -9.82
C SER A 36 4.12 -5.42 -8.46
N ALA A 37 3.48 -6.33 -7.74
CA ALA A 37 4.09 -7.07 -6.64
C ALA A 37 4.13 -8.56 -6.99
N GLY A 38 5.13 -8.95 -7.77
CA GLY A 38 5.39 -10.34 -8.13
C GLY A 38 5.36 -10.56 -9.64
N ASN A 39 6.29 -11.38 -10.12
CA ASN A 39 6.41 -11.86 -11.50
C ASN A 39 7.12 -10.89 -12.47
N ALA A 40 8.36 -10.55 -12.13
CA ALA A 40 9.41 -10.64 -13.14
C ALA A 40 9.82 -12.11 -13.26
N GLU A 41 8.93 -12.92 -13.85
CA GLU A 41 9.25 -14.30 -14.22
C GLU A 41 10.10 -14.26 -15.50
N ASP A 42 11.22 -14.95 -15.40
CA ASP A 42 12.17 -15.29 -16.44
C ASP A 42 11.45 -15.73 -17.73
N ASP A 43 11.49 -14.88 -18.75
CA ASP A 43 11.12 -15.22 -20.12
C ASP A 43 12.22 -16.10 -20.73
N ARG A 44 12.15 -17.40 -20.44
CA ARG A 44 12.67 -18.45 -21.33
C ARG A 44 11.55 -19.44 -21.59
N GLY A 45 10.89 -19.19 -22.72
CA GLY A 45 9.61 -19.77 -23.08
C GLY A 45 9.57 -21.28 -23.26
N ILE A 46 8.37 -21.80 -23.02
CA ILE A 46 7.77 -23.01 -23.59
C ILE A 46 6.29 -22.63 -23.75
N SER A 47 5.87 -22.14 -24.92
CA SER A 47 5.10 -22.89 -25.93
C SER A 47 4.04 -23.84 -25.37
N SER A 48 2.79 -23.43 -25.59
CA SER A 48 1.62 -24.26 -25.93
C SER A 48 0.85 -24.94 -24.79
N GLY A 49 -0.47 -24.69 -24.80
CA GLY A 49 -1.45 -25.75 -24.56
C GLY A 49 -2.61 -25.35 -23.66
N GLU A 50 -3.69 -24.87 -24.28
CA GLU A 50 -5.05 -25.03 -23.77
C GLU A 50 -5.26 -26.45 -23.21
N THR A 51 -5.75 -26.60 -21.98
CA THR A 51 -6.96 -27.40 -21.76
C THR A 51 -7.60 -27.12 -20.41
N LEU A 52 -8.87 -26.75 -20.51
CA LEU A 52 -9.85 -26.61 -19.45
C LEU A 52 -10.55 -27.97 -19.32
N VAL A 53 -10.44 -28.65 -18.17
CA VAL A 53 -11.40 -29.69 -17.75
C VAL A 53 -11.33 -29.93 -16.24
N ASP A 54 -12.49 -29.68 -15.61
CA ASP A 54 -13.10 -30.47 -14.53
C ASP A 54 -12.59 -31.91 -14.43
N HIS A 55 -12.20 -32.37 -13.23
CA HIS A 55 -12.88 -33.48 -12.55
C HIS A 55 -12.19 -33.90 -11.25
N LEU A 56 -13.01 -34.05 -10.21
CA LEU A 56 -12.75 -34.84 -9.01
C LEU A 56 -12.38 -36.28 -9.37
N ALA A 57 -11.27 -36.79 -8.85
CA ALA A 57 -11.11 -38.17 -8.39
C ALA A 57 -9.71 -38.38 -7.80
N ALA A 58 -9.67 -38.95 -6.59
CA ALA A 58 -8.45 -39.46 -5.97
C ALA A 58 -7.85 -40.61 -6.82
N PRO A 59 -6.52 -40.68 -6.88
CA PRO A 59 -5.88 -41.99 -6.84
C PRO A 59 -4.73 -42.02 -5.83
N GLU A 60 -4.83 -43.02 -4.99
CA GLU A 60 -3.80 -43.63 -4.17
C GLU A 60 -2.82 -44.36 -5.11
N SER A 61 -1.58 -43.91 -5.17
CA SER A 61 -0.47 -44.61 -5.83
C SER A 61 0.86 -44.17 -5.22
N ASP A 62 1.43 -45.10 -4.47
CA ASP A 62 2.80 -45.12 -3.99
C ASP A 62 3.83 -45.20 -5.13
N GLU A 63 5.03 -44.74 -4.78
CA GLU A 63 6.35 -45.06 -5.35
C GLU A 63 6.92 -44.18 -6.49
N ASP A 64 8.16 -43.73 -6.22
CA ASP A 64 9.14 -43.12 -7.12
C ASP A 64 9.01 -41.61 -7.42
N SER A 65 9.10 -40.78 -6.37
CA SER A 65 9.58 -39.40 -6.52
C SER A 65 11.11 -39.37 -6.33
N PRO A 66 11.89 -38.84 -7.29
CA PRO A 66 13.32 -38.66 -7.12
C PRO A 66 13.60 -37.72 -5.94
N PRO A 67 14.74 -37.85 -5.24
CA PRO A 67 15.05 -36.99 -4.12
C PRO A 67 15.08 -35.54 -4.59
N LEU A 68 14.11 -34.74 -4.13
CA LEU A 68 14.17 -33.30 -4.19
C LEU A 68 15.44 -32.89 -3.46
N VAL A 69 16.49 -32.62 -4.22
CA VAL A 69 17.65 -31.87 -3.73
C VAL A 69 17.10 -30.48 -3.43
N ILE A 70 16.65 -30.30 -2.18
CA ILE A 70 16.37 -28.99 -1.61
C ILE A 70 17.73 -28.28 -1.65
N GLN A 71 17.99 -27.53 -2.72
CA GLN A 71 19.08 -26.58 -2.74
C GLN A 71 18.77 -25.66 -1.57
N GLU A 72 19.58 -25.77 -0.51
CA GLU A 72 19.46 -24.95 0.69
C GLU A 72 19.25 -23.51 0.24
N GLU A 73 18.03 -23.00 0.40
CA GLU A 73 17.70 -21.63 0.05
C GLU A 73 18.59 -20.74 0.91
N GLN A 74 19.67 -20.25 0.31
CA GLN A 74 20.63 -19.43 1.02
C GLN A 74 19.91 -18.17 1.44
N ALA A 75 19.71 -18.01 2.76
CA ALA A 75 19.03 -16.87 3.33
C ALA A 75 19.67 -15.57 2.82
N ARG A 76 18.85 -14.58 2.44
CA ARG A 76 19.32 -13.28 1.94
C ARG A 76 18.89 -12.18 2.89
N CYS A 77 19.75 -11.18 3.06
CA CYS A 77 19.42 -9.98 3.81
C CYS A 77 18.27 -9.22 3.13
N THR A 78 17.17 -8.94 3.84
CA THR A 78 16.02 -8.23 3.25
C THR A 78 16.31 -6.77 2.88
N VAL A 79 17.36 -6.16 3.47
CA VAL A 79 17.72 -4.75 3.23
C VAL A 79 18.63 -4.60 2.01
N CYS A 80 19.71 -5.37 1.94
CA CYS A 80 20.73 -5.23 0.90
C CYS A 80 20.76 -6.39 -0.10
N ASN A 81 19.91 -7.41 0.06
CA ASN A 81 19.87 -8.64 -0.74
C ASN A 81 21.17 -9.45 -0.80
N ALA A 82 22.14 -9.16 0.08
CA ALA A 82 23.36 -9.95 0.19
C ALA A 82 23.02 -11.35 0.71
N VAL A 83 23.65 -12.37 0.11
CA VAL A 83 23.58 -13.75 0.58
C VAL A 83 24.22 -13.83 1.95
N LEU A 84 23.50 -14.36 2.92
CA LEU A 84 23.96 -14.54 4.28
C LEU A 84 24.77 -15.83 4.33
N GLY A 85 26.07 -15.71 4.63
CA GLY A 85 26.93 -16.87 4.84
C GLY A 85 26.65 -17.55 6.17
N GLU A 86 27.49 -18.52 6.54
CA GLU A 86 27.41 -19.28 7.80
C GLU A 86 27.39 -18.41 9.07
N GLN A 87 27.82 -17.15 8.98
CA GLN A 87 27.77 -16.20 10.10
C GLN A 87 26.35 -15.81 10.53
N GLY A 88 25.32 -16.24 9.80
CA GLY A 88 23.92 -16.08 10.20
C GLY A 88 23.41 -14.65 10.00
N GLY A 89 22.15 -14.53 9.59
CA GLY A 89 21.44 -13.26 9.64
C GLY A 89 20.97 -12.96 11.07
N HIS A 90 20.70 -11.69 11.34
CA HIS A 90 19.92 -11.28 12.50
C HIS A 90 18.45 -11.28 12.14
N ASP A 91 17.67 -12.11 12.82
CA ASP A 91 16.22 -12.15 12.64
C ASP A 91 15.54 -11.03 13.44
N MET A 92 14.82 -10.17 12.72
CA MET A 92 13.96 -9.11 13.27
C MET A 92 12.51 -9.39 12.90
N GLY A 93 11.90 -10.34 13.61
CA GLY A 93 10.55 -10.80 13.34
C GLY A 93 10.49 -11.65 12.07
N ILE A 94 9.83 -11.14 11.03
CA ILE A 94 9.72 -11.82 9.72
C ILE A 94 10.86 -11.47 8.76
N LEU A 95 11.78 -10.58 9.17
CA LEU A 95 12.85 -10.08 8.32
C LEU A 95 14.19 -10.64 8.81
N THR A 96 15.03 -11.10 7.89
CA THR A 96 16.40 -11.51 8.19
C THR A 96 17.36 -10.50 7.59
N VAL A 97 18.23 -9.90 8.40
CA VAL A 97 19.16 -8.85 7.95
C VAL A 97 20.62 -9.23 8.22
N CYS A 98 21.55 -8.74 7.41
CA CYS A 98 22.99 -8.94 7.68
C CYS A 98 23.46 -8.05 8.83
N GLY A 99 24.60 -8.39 9.44
CA GLY A 99 25.18 -7.65 10.57
C GLY A 99 25.38 -6.14 10.31
N ASN A 100 25.78 -5.77 9.09
CA ASN A 100 25.96 -4.36 8.73
C ASN A 100 24.63 -3.60 8.72
N CYS A 101 23.61 -4.14 8.07
CA CYS A 101 22.28 -3.53 8.04
C CYS A 101 21.62 -3.52 9.42
N TYR A 102 21.88 -4.53 10.25
CA TYR A 102 21.43 -4.57 11.63
C TYR A 102 22.02 -3.42 12.46
N GLN A 103 23.34 -3.17 12.35
CA GLN A 103 23.98 -2.05 13.05
C GLN A 103 23.45 -0.70 12.60
N GLU A 104 23.21 -0.48 11.30
CA GLU A 104 22.63 0.77 10.81
C GLU A 104 21.20 1.01 11.32
N LEU A 105 20.40 -0.05 11.45
CA LEU A 105 19.02 0.04 11.92
C LEU A 105 18.90 0.32 13.43
N ILE A 106 19.86 -0.16 14.23
CA ILE A 106 19.81 -0.04 15.70
C ILE A 106 20.66 1.11 16.22
N SER A 107 21.68 1.52 15.49
CA SER A 107 22.47 2.68 15.86
C SER A 107 21.56 3.90 15.81
N ARG A 108 21.15 4.35 16.99
CA ARG A 108 20.37 5.56 17.18
C ARG A 108 21.11 6.68 16.43
N PRO A 109 20.50 7.30 15.40
CA PRO A 109 21.17 8.40 14.71
C PRO A 109 21.55 9.43 15.77
N GLU A 110 22.82 9.85 15.76
CA GLU A 110 23.26 10.90 16.68
C GLU A 110 22.28 12.06 16.55
N PRO A 111 21.75 12.57 17.68
CA PRO A 111 20.81 13.69 17.61
C PRO A 111 21.55 14.80 16.88
N VAL A 112 21.05 15.12 15.67
CA VAL A 112 21.51 16.28 14.92
C VAL A 112 21.36 17.43 15.90
N LYS A 113 22.48 18.00 16.32
CA LYS A 113 22.48 19.22 17.12
C LYS A 113 21.89 20.28 16.21
N ILE A 114 20.58 20.45 16.28
CA ILE A 114 19.89 21.61 15.74
C ILE A 114 20.52 22.76 16.50
N SER A 115 21.45 23.45 15.84
CA SER A 115 21.97 24.71 16.34
C SER A 115 20.75 25.61 16.45
N GLU A 116 20.36 25.93 17.68
CA GLU A 116 19.48 27.06 17.99
C GLU A 116 20.20 28.34 17.54
N GLU A 117 20.19 28.60 16.23
CA GLU A 117 20.25 29.96 15.74
C GLU A 117 18.91 30.58 16.08
N ALA A 118 18.93 31.41 17.12
CA ALA A 118 17.80 32.19 17.60
C ALA A 118 17.07 32.86 16.43
N PRO A 119 15.78 32.56 16.20
CA PRO A 119 14.94 33.49 15.48
C PRO A 119 14.60 34.63 16.45
N ASP A 120 14.99 35.82 16.02
CA ASP A 120 14.52 37.11 16.54
C ASP A 120 13.01 37.11 16.79
N GLU A 121 12.63 37.84 17.82
CA GLU A 121 11.31 37.95 18.42
C GLU A 121 10.17 38.08 17.39
N ALA A 122 9.31 37.06 17.33
CA ALA A 122 7.93 37.19 16.87
C ALA A 122 7.02 36.50 17.88
N ASP A 123 6.56 37.31 18.82
CA ASP A 123 5.51 37.05 19.80
C ASP A 123 4.24 36.58 19.07
N THR A 124 4.12 35.27 18.89
CA THR A 124 2.86 34.59 18.60
C THR A 124 2.64 33.63 19.75
N ALA A 125 1.76 34.03 20.66
CA ALA A 125 1.20 33.19 21.69
C ALA A 125 0.47 32.01 21.03
N ASP A 126 1.24 30.98 20.68
CA ASP A 126 0.73 29.65 20.35
C ASP A 126 0.30 29.04 21.69
N ALA A 127 -0.94 29.36 22.07
CA ALA A 127 -1.62 28.70 23.16
C ALA A 127 -1.76 27.23 22.76
N GLU A 128 -0.83 26.40 23.23
CA GLU A 128 -0.97 24.94 23.19
C GLU A 128 -2.40 24.61 23.60
N PRO A 129 -3.21 23.96 22.73
CA PRO A 129 -4.54 23.57 23.14
C PRO A 129 -4.39 22.63 24.33
N ASP A 130 -4.93 23.05 25.48
CA ASP A 130 -5.03 22.23 26.68
C ASP A 130 -5.95 21.06 26.35
N ILE A 131 -5.38 19.98 25.80
CA ILE A 131 -6.10 18.77 25.47
C ILE A 131 -6.46 18.14 26.81
N PRO A 132 -7.74 18.14 27.23
CA PRO A 132 -8.13 17.60 28.52
C PRO A 132 -7.68 16.15 28.57
N TRP A 133 -6.91 15.80 29.61
CA TRP A 133 -6.45 14.44 29.84
C TRP A 133 -7.66 13.50 29.88
N GLN A 134 -7.87 12.74 28.80
CA GLN A 134 -8.91 11.73 28.74
C GLN A 134 -8.38 10.46 29.39
N ASP A 135 -9.13 9.90 30.34
CA ASP A 135 -8.76 8.66 31.01
C ASP A 135 -8.66 7.52 29.97
N PRO A 136 -7.46 6.96 29.73
CA PRO A 136 -7.25 5.93 28.72
C PRO A 136 -7.95 4.59 29.07
N MET A 137 -8.49 4.46 30.29
CA MET A 137 -9.27 3.31 30.73
C MET A 137 -10.78 3.48 30.57
N GLU A 138 -11.27 4.65 30.17
CA GLU A 138 -12.71 4.83 29.92
C GLU A 138 -13.16 3.90 28.78
N THR A 139 -14.23 3.14 29.03
CA THR A 139 -14.80 2.22 28.04
C THR A 139 -16.23 2.60 27.71
N VAL A 140 -16.62 2.40 26.45
CA VAL A 140 -17.94 2.71 25.93
C VAL A 140 -18.50 1.49 25.17
N PRO A 141 -19.81 1.23 25.21
CA PRO A 141 -20.42 0.16 24.43
C PRO A 141 -20.56 0.58 22.96
N CYS A 142 -20.15 -0.28 22.03
CA CYS A 142 -20.38 -0.09 20.60
C CYS A 142 -21.88 -0.19 20.29
N THR A 143 -22.44 0.78 19.56
CA THR A 143 -23.87 0.76 19.20
C THR A 143 -24.24 -0.37 18.24
N GLY A 144 -23.33 -0.75 17.34
CA GLY A 144 -23.59 -1.82 16.36
C GLY A 144 -23.60 -3.22 16.96
N CYS A 145 -22.55 -3.59 17.72
CA CYS A 145 -22.37 -4.96 18.22
C CYS A 145 -22.46 -5.11 19.74
N ARG A 146 -22.69 -4.00 20.48
CA ARG A 146 -22.76 -3.94 21.96
C ARG A 146 -21.50 -4.38 22.71
N ARG A 147 -20.38 -4.63 22.03
CA ARG A 147 -19.09 -4.90 22.68
C ARG A 147 -18.57 -3.64 23.36
N THR A 148 -18.05 -3.79 24.57
CA THR A 148 -17.36 -2.73 25.30
C THR A 148 -15.97 -2.51 24.69
N ILE A 149 -15.68 -1.28 24.28
CA ILE A 149 -14.41 -0.87 23.67
C ILE A 149 -13.81 0.31 24.43
N LYS A 150 -12.49 0.50 24.36
CA LYS A 150 -11.85 1.69 24.92
C LYS A 150 -12.33 2.94 24.15
N LYS A 151 -12.64 4.03 24.86
CA LYS A 151 -13.12 5.28 24.26
C LYS A 151 -12.15 5.83 23.21
N VAL A 152 -10.84 5.70 23.46
CA VAL A 152 -9.77 6.07 22.50
C VAL A 152 -9.78 5.24 21.20
N ALA A 153 -10.38 4.05 21.21
CA ALA A 153 -10.49 3.16 20.05
C ALA A 153 -11.88 3.24 19.39
N ALA A 154 -12.84 3.95 20.00
CA ALA A 154 -14.18 4.13 19.46
C ALA A 154 -14.15 5.18 18.34
N LYS A 155 -14.75 4.87 17.20
CA LYS A 155 -15.03 5.84 16.14
C LYS A 155 -16.38 6.49 16.43
N GLN A 156 -16.44 7.81 16.38
CA GLN A 156 -17.70 8.54 16.53
C GLN A 156 -18.35 8.75 15.15
N PHE A 157 -19.64 8.42 15.04
CA PHE A 157 -20.47 8.72 13.88
C PHE A 157 -21.81 9.25 14.38
N GLN A 158 -22.18 10.47 13.99
CA GLN A 158 -23.39 11.16 14.49
C GLN A 158 -23.46 11.16 16.04
N ASP A 159 -22.35 11.48 16.71
CA ASP A 159 -22.21 11.46 18.19
C ASP A 159 -22.43 10.09 18.85
N VAL A 160 -22.45 9.01 18.07
CA VAL A 160 -22.63 7.64 18.55
C VAL A 160 -21.31 6.85 18.43
N PRO A 161 -20.88 6.13 19.49
CA PRO A 161 -19.64 5.35 19.45
C PRO A 161 -19.83 3.99 18.75
N TYR A 162 -18.93 3.69 17.82
CA TYR A 162 -18.83 2.40 17.13
C TYR A 162 -17.44 1.80 17.30
N CYS A 163 -17.35 0.47 17.35
CA CYS A 163 -16.08 -0.21 17.18
C CYS A 163 -15.59 -0.06 15.73
N PRO A 164 -14.27 -0.14 15.46
CA PRO A 164 -13.74 0.00 14.11
C PRO A 164 -14.46 -0.89 13.10
N ASP A 165 -14.70 -2.15 13.46
CA ASP A 165 -15.39 -3.12 12.58
C ASP A 165 -16.82 -2.70 12.22
N CYS A 166 -17.60 -2.19 13.19
CA CYS A 166 -18.98 -1.77 12.95
C CYS A 166 -19.05 -0.42 12.23
N PHE A 167 -18.12 0.49 12.53
CA PHE A 167 -18.03 1.77 11.85
C PHE A 167 -17.82 1.58 10.35
N TYR A 168 -16.85 0.73 9.96
CA TYR A 168 -16.56 0.49 8.55
C TYR A 168 -17.67 -0.26 7.82
N LYS A 169 -18.31 -1.25 8.47
CA LYS A 169 -19.45 -1.95 7.85
C LYS A 169 -20.66 -1.07 7.62
N ASN A 170 -20.96 -0.15 8.53
CA ASN A 170 -22.19 0.65 8.44
C ASN A 170 -22.01 1.94 7.62
N ASN A 171 -20.80 2.52 7.57
CA ASN A 171 -20.60 3.82 6.95
C ASN A 171 -19.98 3.78 5.55
N TYR A 172 -19.36 2.66 5.12
CA TYR A 172 -18.82 2.59 3.74
C TYR A 172 -19.92 2.54 2.68
N HIS A 173 -21.08 1.96 2.98
CA HIS A 173 -22.18 1.89 2.01
C HIS A 173 -22.82 3.25 1.70
N LEU A 174 -22.72 4.23 2.60
CA LEU A 174 -23.32 5.55 2.38
C LEU A 174 -22.53 6.40 1.38
N VAL A 175 -21.24 6.12 1.16
CA VAL A 175 -20.41 6.89 0.24
C VAL A 175 -20.67 6.48 -1.22
N GLU A 176 -21.10 5.24 -1.47
CA GLU A 176 -21.34 4.74 -2.83
C GLU A 176 -22.67 5.26 -3.41
N ASP A 177 -23.69 5.46 -2.57
CA ASP A 177 -25.01 5.93 -3.02
C ASP A 177 -25.01 7.43 -3.35
N ASP A 178 -24.26 8.26 -2.61
CA ASP A 178 -24.20 9.70 -2.89
C ASP A 178 -23.46 9.99 -4.21
N ILE A 179 -22.40 9.23 -4.53
CA ILE A 179 -21.66 9.36 -5.81
C ILE A 179 -22.53 8.92 -7.01
N ALA A 180 -23.36 7.88 -6.84
CA ALA A 180 -24.29 7.45 -7.89
C ALA A 180 -25.41 8.47 -8.12
N SER A 181 -25.84 9.18 -7.07
CA SER A 181 -26.91 10.18 -7.17
C SER A 181 -26.48 11.46 -7.89
N GLU A 182 -25.24 11.95 -7.68
CA GLU A 182 -24.73 13.15 -8.36
C GLU A 182 -24.43 12.93 -9.85
N ALA A 183 -24.09 11.70 -10.26
CA ALA A 183 -23.83 11.39 -11.67
C ALA A 183 -25.09 11.46 -12.56
N THR A 184 -26.29 11.28 -12.00
CA THR A 184 -27.55 11.31 -12.76
C THR A 184 -28.16 12.69 -12.92
N ALA A 185 -27.78 13.67 -12.09
CA ALA A 185 -28.29 15.03 -12.17
C ALA A 185 -27.56 15.91 -13.22
N ALA A 186 -26.38 15.49 -13.68
CA ALA A 186 -25.58 16.27 -14.63
C ALA A 186 -25.99 16.07 -16.11
N ASP A 187 -26.73 15.02 -16.45
CA ASP A 187 -27.07 14.67 -17.85
C ASP A 187 -28.39 15.29 -18.35
N GLU A 188 -29.28 15.76 -17.46
CA GLU A 188 -30.53 16.43 -17.87
C GLU A 188 -30.38 17.93 -18.16
N ALA A 189 -29.26 18.55 -17.82
CA ALA A 189 -29.06 20.00 -18.00
C ALA A 189 -28.50 20.39 -19.39
N THR A 190 -27.99 19.46 -20.19
CA THR A 190 -27.32 19.75 -21.48
C THR A 190 -28.17 19.46 -22.73
N ALA A 191 -29.39 18.94 -22.59
CA ALA A 191 -30.26 18.62 -23.72
C ALA A 191 -31.15 19.80 -24.20
N ALA A 192 -31.14 20.97 -23.54
CA ALA A 192 -32.09 22.05 -23.83
C ALA A 192 -31.57 23.17 -24.77
N ASP A 193 -30.29 23.21 -25.16
CA ASP A 193 -29.70 24.40 -25.81
C ASP A 193 -29.28 24.25 -27.29
N ASN A 194 -29.60 23.14 -27.98
CA ASN A 194 -29.17 22.90 -29.38
C ASN A 194 -30.31 22.91 -30.41
N ALA A 195 -31.35 23.72 -30.20
CA ALA A 195 -32.45 23.88 -31.16
C ALA A 195 -32.62 25.35 -31.59
N GLY A 196 -31.68 25.86 -32.40
CA GLY A 196 -31.99 27.03 -33.23
C GLY A 196 -30.80 27.88 -33.61
N ASP A 197 -30.16 27.57 -34.74
CA ASP A 197 -29.63 28.60 -35.65
C ASP A 197 -29.34 27.96 -37.03
N ASP A 198 -30.38 27.81 -37.85
CA ASP A 198 -30.23 27.41 -39.26
C ASP A 198 -31.25 28.18 -40.12
N GLN A 199 -31.04 29.50 -40.24
CA GLN A 199 -31.62 30.33 -41.31
C GLN A 199 -30.70 31.52 -41.63
N ASN A 200 -29.83 31.38 -42.64
CA ASN A 200 -29.59 32.46 -43.59
C ASN A 200 -28.84 31.98 -44.85
N ILE A 201 -29.58 31.84 -45.96
CA ILE A 201 -29.10 31.95 -47.35
C ILE A 201 -30.08 32.88 -48.08
#